data_AF-A0A5N5T0R4-F1
#
_entry.id   AF-A0A5N5T0R4-F1
#
_cell.length_a   1.000
_cell.length_b   1.000
_cell.length_c   1.000
_cell.angle_alpha   90.00
_cell.angle_beta   90.00
_cell.angle_gamma   90.00
#
_symmetry.space_group_name_H-M   'P 1'
#
loop_
_entity.id
_entity.type
_entity.pdbx_description
1 polymer ?
#
loop_
_entity_poly.entity_id
_entity_poly.type
_entity_poly.pdbx_seq_one_letter_code
_entity_poly.pdbx_strand_id
1 'polypeptide(L)'
;MRKQLGLMMLGLAAVHGCLSLGHLAPQTTSWVYEDPKIVKADVVVGDTVQKEEIQIDNFHLNWRGELFLTFAGLAMCLTVVLGITSLPSVTATLSWREFTFIQSKLGWVLLIIASLHDIFLAWNFMFLYWGCFNTLPIGPQYALYPPFICIVLKLPPASAPNR
;
A
#
# COMPACT_ATOMS: atom_id res chain seq x y z
N MET A 1 16.78 14.45 13.69
CA MET A 1 16.46 13.02 13.56
C MET A 1 15.66 12.62 12.29
N ARG A 2 15.34 13.53 11.34
CA ARG A 2 14.56 13.19 10.13
C ARG A 2 15.21 12.09 9.25
N LYS A 3 16.53 12.18 9.04
CA LYS A 3 17.29 11.19 8.25
C LYS A 3 17.24 9.78 8.83
N GLN A 4 17.40 9.66 10.15
CA GLN A 4 17.38 8.36 10.85
C GLN A 4 15.99 7.71 10.75
N LEU A 5 14.93 8.49 10.96
CA LEU A 5 13.56 8.01 10.83
C LEU A 5 13.24 7.58 9.38
N GLY A 6 13.69 8.35 8.39
CA GLY A 6 13.51 8.00 6.97
C GLY A 6 14.23 6.72 6.56
N LEU A 7 15.43 6.44 7.09
CA LEU A 7 16.15 5.19 6.85
C LEU A 7 15.49 3.99 7.54
N MET A 8 14.96 4.19 8.75
CA MET A 8 14.18 3.15 9.43
C MET A 8 12.90 2.83 8.65
N MET A 9 12.21 3.86 8.13
CA MET A 9 11.05 3.70 7.25
C MET A 9 11.39 2.88 6.00
N LEU A 10 12.52 3.15 5.34
CA LEU A 10 12.99 2.35 4.20
C LEU A 10 13.18 0.87 4.58
N GLY A 11 13.84 0.60 5.71
CA GLY A 11 14.05 -0.77 6.19
C GLY A 11 12.73 -1.50 6.45
N LEU A 12 11.79 -0.85 7.13
CA LEU A 12 10.46 -1.41 7.42
C LEU A 12 9.65 -1.60 6.13
N ALA A 13 9.68 -0.65 5.21
CA ALA A 13 9.00 -0.75 3.91
C ALA A 13 9.54 -1.91 3.07
N ALA A 14 10.86 -2.14 3.09
CA ALA A 14 11.47 -3.26 2.40
C ALA A 14 11.05 -4.61 2.99
N VAL A 15 11.08 -4.75 4.32
CA VAL A 15 10.62 -5.98 5.01
C VAL A 15 9.13 -6.20 4.73
N HIS A 16 8.31 -5.16 4.86
CA HIS A 16 6.89 -5.21 4.54
C HIS A 16 6.64 -5.68 3.11
N GLY A 17 7.32 -5.07 2.12
CA GLY A 17 7.21 -5.45 0.71
C GLY A 17 7.57 -6.92 0.46
N CYS A 18 8.68 -7.41 1.03
CA CYS A 18 9.09 -8.81 0.87
C CYS A 18 8.08 -9.79 1.48
N LEU A 19 7.57 -9.50 2.69
CA LEU A 19 6.58 -10.34 3.35
C LEU A 19 5.25 -10.33 2.59
N SER A 20 4.83 -9.16 2.11
CA SER A 20 3.60 -9.00 1.32
C SER A 20 3.66 -9.76 0.00
N LEU A 21 4.80 -9.73 -0.72
CA LEU A 21 4.98 -10.50 -1.94
C LEU A 21 4.93 -12.01 -1.69
N GLY A 22 5.51 -12.48 -0.58
CA GLY A 22 5.44 -13.90 -0.20
C GLY A 22 4.02 -14.35 0.18
N HIS A 23 3.16 -13.43 0.62
CA HIS A 23 1.79 -13.70 1.00
C HIS A 23 0.77 -13.41 -0.12
N LEU A 24 1.19 -12.88 -1.27
CA LEU A 24 0.30 -12.48 -2.35
C LEU A 24 -0.09 -13.69 -3.20
N ALA A 25 -1.16 -14.38 -2.80
CA ALA A 25 -1.77 -15.47 -3.56
C ALA A 25 -3.30 -15.34 -3.54
N PRO A 26 -4.03 -15.86 -4.55
CA PRO A 26 -5.49 -15.83 -4.57
C PRO A 26 -6.12 -16.47 -3.33
N GLN A 27 -5.48 -17.52 -2.80
CA GLN A 27 -5.93 -18.27 -1.63
C GLN A 27 -5.84 -17.47 -0.32
N THR A 28 -4.83 -16.61 -0.20
CA THR A 28 -4.54 -15.84 1.02
C THR A 28 -5.08 -14.41 0.96
N THR A 29 -5.24 -13.88 -0.26
CA THR A 29 -5.60 -12.48 -0.53
C THR A 29 -6.68 -12.37 -1.60
N SER A 30 -7.74 -13.17 -1.47
CA SER A 30 -8.84 -13.26 -2.44
C SER A 30 -9.47 -11.90 -2.81
N TRP A 31 -9.51 -10.95 -1.88
CA TRP A 31 -10.05 -9.60 -2.13
C TRP A 31 -9.26 -8.76 -3.14
N VAL A 32 -8.02 -9.14 -3.46
CA VAL A 32 -7.16 -8.48 -4.47
C VAL A 32 -7.46 -8.99 -5.88
N TYR A 33 -7.94 -10.22 -5.98
CA TYR A 33 -8.18 -10.92 -7.24
C TYR A 33 -9.65 -10.85 -7.64
N GLU A 34 -9.93 -11.21 -8.90
CA GLU A 34 -11.29 -11.44 -9.36
C GLU A 34 -11.90 -12.70 -8.72
N ASP A 35 -13.23 -12.73 -8.62
CA ASP A 35 -13.96 -13.85 -8.04
C ASP A 35 -13.63 -15.17 -8.75
N PRO A 36 -13.48 -16.30 -8.03
CA PRO A 36 -13.12 -17.58 -8.62
C PRO A 36 -14.23 -18.08 -9.55
N LYS A 37 -13.85 -18.79 -10.62
CA LYS A 37 -14.81 -19.45 -11.51
C LYS A 37 -15.16 -20.82 -10.95
N ILE A 38 -16.46 -21.08 -10.80
CA ILE A 38 -16.98 -22.38 -10.38
C ILE A 38 -17.21 -23.22 -11.63
N VAL A 39 -16.47 -24.33 -11.76
CA VAL A 39 -16.64 -25.29 -12.85
C VAL A 39 -17.27 -26.55 -12.29
N LYS A 40 -18.36 -27.01 -12.93
CA LYS A 40 -18.98 -28.30 -12.62
C LYS A 40 -18.26 -29.37 -13.42
N ALA A 41 -17.52 -30.23 -12.74
CA ALA A 41 -16.84 -31.34 -13.35
C ALA A 41 -17.54 -32.65 -12.95
N ASP A 42 -17.69 -33.53 -13.92
CA ASP A 42 -18.11 -34.90 -13.67
C ASP A 42 -16.88 -35.66 -13.14
N VAL A 43 -16.85 -35.92 -11.83
CA VAL A 43 -15.80 -36.66 -11.15
C VAL A 43 -16.25 -38.11 -10.99
N VAL A 44 -15.47 -39.03 -11.53
CA VAL A 44 -15.74 -40.46 -11.43
C VAL A 44 -15.15 -40.97 -10.11
N VAL A 45 -16.02 -41.33 -9.16
CA VAL A 45 -15.63 -41.95 -7.89
C VAL A 45 -16.17 -43.38 -7.89
N GLY A 46 -15.30 -44.35 -8.20
CA GLY A 46 -15.69 -45.74 -8.45
C GLY A 46 -16.45 -45.90 -9.76
N ASP A 47 -17.61 -46.57 -9.73
CA ASP A 47 -18.50 -46.76 -10.90
C ASP A 47 -19.57 -45.66 -11.05
N THR A 48 -19.53 -44.64 -10.20
CA THR A 48 -20.53 -43.56 -10.16
C THR A 48 -19.93 -42.23 -10.61
N VAL A 49 -20.63 -41.55 -11.53
CA VAL A 49 -20.32 -40.17 -11.92
C VAL A 49 -21.02 -39.22 -10.95
N GLN A 50 -20.24 -38.46 -10.19
CA GLN A 50 -20.73 -37.40 -9.32
C GLN A 50 -20.36 -36.03 -9.88
N LYS A 51 -21.26 -35.06 -9.75
CA LYS A 51 -20.98 -33.67 -10.15
C LYS A 51 -20.37 -32.94 -8.98
N GLU A 52 -19.07 -32.67 -9.05
CA GLU A 52 -18.39 -31.82 -8.06
C GLU A 52 -18.18 -30.41 -8.61
N GLU A 53 -18.33 -29.42 -7.72
CA GLU A 53 -18.06 -28.02 -8.01
C GLU A 53 -16.61 -27.73 -7.63
N ILE A 54 -15.76 -27.53 -8.65
CA ILE A 54 -14.34 -27.19 -8.46
C ILE A 54 -14.21 -25.68 -8.59
N GLN A 55 -13.66 -25.04 -7.56
CA GLN A 55 -13.32 -23.62 -7.59
C GLN A 55 -11.95 -23.43 -8.25
N ILE A 56 -11.91 -22.68 -9.34
CA ILE A 56 -10.68 -22.29 -10.01
C ILE A 56 -10.42 -20.82 -9.70
N ASP A 57 -9.40 -20.58 -8.88
CA ASP A 57 -8.96 -19.24 -8.54
C ASP A 57 -8.47 -18.49 -9.78
N ASN A 58 -8.94 -17.25 -9.95
CA ASN A 58 -8.43 -16.37 -10.98
C ASN A 58 -7.19 -15.63 -10.47
N PHE A 59 -6.14 -15.59 -11.28
CA PHE A 59 -4.94 -14.79 -11.01
C PHE A 59 -5.03 -13.37 -11.57
N HIS A 60 -6.19 -13.00 -12.13
CA HIS A 60 -6.46 -11.63 -12.57
C HIS A 60 -6.74 -10.76 -11.36
N LEU A 61 -6.05 -9.62 -11.28
CA LEU A 61 -6.28 -8.62 -10.24
C LEU A 61 -7.59 -7.90 -10.54
N ASN A 62 -8.38 -7.63 -9.51
CA ASN A 62 -9.51 -6.73 -9.66
C ASN A 62 -9.03 -5.26 -9.65
N TRP A 63 -9.87 -4.32 -10.09
CA TRP A 63 -9.51 -2.89 -10.20
C TRP A 63 -8.93 -2.30 -8.89
N ARG A 64 -9.43 -2.77 -7.74
CA ARG A 64 -8.97 -2.31 -6.42
C ARG A 64 -7.59 -2.87 -6.11
N GLY A 65 -7.38 -4.16 -6.38
CA GLY A 65 -6.10 -4.86 -6.24
C GLY A 65 -5.03 -4.27 -7.15
N GLU A 66 -5.39 -3.93 -8.39
CA GLU A 66 -4.51 -3.24 -9.35
C GLU A 66 -4.03 -1.89 -8.80
N LEU A 67 -4.95 -1.04 -8.32
CA LEU A 67 -4.59 0.25 -7.72
C LEU A 67 -3.77 0.05 -6.44
N PHE A 68 -4.19 -0.86 -5.55
CA PHE A 68 -3.49 -1.19 -4.32
C PHE A 68 -2.03 -1.57 -4.56
N LEU A 69 -1.76 -2.50 -5.48
CA LEU A 69 -0.42 -2.96 -5.81
C LEU A 69 0.39 -1.91 -6.60
N THR A 70 -0.25 -1.15 -7.48
CA THR A 70 0.42 -0.08 -8.23
C THR A 70 0.92 1.02 -7.31
N PHE A 71 0.10 1.49 -6.38
CA PHE A 71 0.54 2.48 -5.38
C PHE A 71 1.60 1.92 -4.44
N ALA A 72 1.54 0.63 -4.09
CA ALA A 72 2.60 -0.04 -3.33
C ALA A 72 3.95 0.03 -4.04
N GLY A 73 3.98 -0.34 -5.33
CA GLY A 73 5.17 -0.31 -6.16
C GLY A 73 5.74 1.09 -6.30
N LEU A 74 4.90 2.08 -6.60
CA LEU A 74 5.32 3.49 -6.71
C LEU A 74 5.88 4.03 -5.39
N ALA A 75 5.23 3.74 -4.25
CA ALA A 75 5.72 4.12 -2.93
C ALA A 75 7.09 3.48 -2.64
N MET A 76 7.26 2.20 -2.96
CA MET A 76 8.52 1.51 -2.77
C MET A 76 9.65 2.12 -3.61
N CYS A 77 9.40 2.40 -4.90
CA CYS A 77 10.36 3.05 -5.77
C CYS A 77 10.80 4.43 -5.23
N LEU A 78 9.85 5.27 -4.81
CA LEU A 78 10.16 6.58 -4.24
C LEU A 78 10.93 6.47 -2.92
N THR A 79 10.57 5.49 -2.07
CA THR A 79 11.26 5.23 -0.81
C THR A 79 12.73 4.84 -1.04
N VAL A 80 12.98 4.00 -2.04
CA VAL A 80 14.35 3.63 -2.46
C VAL A 80 15.13 4.84 -2.96
N VAL A 81 14.54 5.71 -3.78
CA VAL A 81 15.18 6.95 -4.26
C VAL A 81 15.56 7.87 -3.10
N LEU A 82 14.66 8.06 -2.13
CA LEU A 82 14.93 8.84 -0.91
C LEU A 82 16.03 8.21 -0.04
N GLY A 83 16.07 6.87 0.01
CA GLY A 83 17.11 6.10 0.68
C GLY A 83 18.49 6.29 0.07
N ILE A 84 18.62 6.08 -1.25
CA ILE A 84 19.88 6.21 -1.99
C ILE A 84 20.42 7.64 -1.86
N THR A 85 19.55 8.64 -2.01
CA THR A 85 19.96 10.06 -1.89
C THR A 85 20.33 10.47 -0.47
N SER A 86 20.08 9.62 0.53
CA SER A 86 20.53 9.80 1.92
C SER A 86 21.95 9.27 2.18
N LEU A 87 22.55 8.54 1.25
CA LEU A 87 23.94 8.08 1.35
C LEU A 87 24.90 9.27 1.23
N PRO A 88 25.90 9.40 2.12
CA PRO A 88 26.84 10.54 2.10
C PRO A 88 27.52 10.74 0.74
N SER A 89 27.88 9.64 0.05
CA SER A 89 28.50 9.67 -1.27
C SER A 89 27.60 10.25 -2.36
N VAL A 90 26.28 10.00 -2.29
CA VAL A 90 25.29 10.51 -3.26
C VAL A 90 24.84 11.91 -2.89
N THR A 91 24.64 12.20 -1.59
CA THR A 91 24.30 13.54 -1.15
C THR A 91 25.40 14.55 -1.51
N ALA A 92 26.67 14.15 -1.49
CA ALA A 92 27.80 15.00 -1.84
C ALA A 92 27.90 15.37 -3.33
N THR A 93 27.25 14.62 -4.22
CA THR A 93 27.27 14.89 -5.67
C THR A 93 26.09 15.73 -6.14
N LEU A 94 25.06 15.91 -5.30
CA LEU A 94 23.85 16.67 -5.62
C LEU A 94 23.98 18.12 -5.19
N SER A 95 23.45 19.03 -6.00
CA SER A 95 23.26 20.42 -5.58
C SER A 95 22.20 20.51 -4.47
N TRP A 96 22.25 21.58 -3.68
CA TRP A 96 21.27 21.81 -2.62
C TRP A 96 19.83 21.87 -3.13
N ARG A 97 19.61 22.37 -4.35
CA ARG A 97 18.27 22.45 -4.97
C ARG A 97 17.74 21.06 -5.31
N GLU A 98 18.57 20.20 -5.90
CA GLU A 98 18.20 18.82 -6.26
C GLU A 98 17.94 17.99 -5.01
N PHE A 99 18.83 18.07 -4.02
CA PHE A 99 18.66 17.37 -2.75
C PHE A 99 17.36 17.80 -2.04
N THR A 100 17.10 19.10 -2.00
CA THR A 100 15.87 19.63 -1.38
C THR A 100 14.62 19.22 -2.16
N PHE A 101 14.67 19.18 -3.48
CA PHE A 101 13.56 18.70 -4.30
C PHE A 101 13.24 17.23 -3.98
N ILE A 102 14.25 16.36 -3.95
CA ILE A 102 14.05 14.94 -3.68
C ILE A 102 13.56 14.73 -2.25
N GLN A 103 14.30 15.22 -1.25
CA GLN A 103 13.98 14.96 0.15
C GLN A 103 12.74 15.70 0.67
N SER A 104 12.32 16.79 0.01
CA SER A 104 11.10 17.51 0.38
C SER A 104 9.93 17.17 -0.52
N LYS A 105 10.01 17.50 -1.82
CA LYS A 105 8.85 17.38 -2.73
C LYS A 105 8.49 15.93 -3.00
N LEU A 106 9.47 15.09 -3.36
CA LEU A 106 9.22 13.66 -3.55
C LEU A 106 8.87 12.96 -2.22
N GLY A 107 9.38 13.45 -1.09
CA GLY A 107 8.97 12.97 0.24
C GLY A 107 7.47 13.17 0.51
N TRP A 108 6.90 14.33 0.15
CA TRP A 108 5.45 14.56 0.26
C TRP A 108 4.64 13.72 -0.73
N VAL A 109 5.13 13.57 -1.97
CA VAL A 109 4.49 12.70 -2.97
C VAL A 109 4.47 11.25 -2.50
N LEU A 110 5.57 10.76 -1.93
CA LEU A 110 5.64 9.44 -1.31
C LEU A 110 4.59 9.30 -0.20
N LEU A 111 4.47 10.27 0.70
CA LEU A 111 3.49 10.22 1.78
C LEU A 111 2.05 10.05 1.26
N ILE A 112 1.70 10.79 0.19
CA ILE A 112 0.38 10.71 -0.44
C ILE A 112 0.17 9.34 -1.10
N ILE A 113 1.13 8.88 -1.88
CA ILE A 113 1.05 7.58 -2.59
C ILE A 113 0.96 6.42 -1.60
N ALA A 114 1.77 6.44 -0.52
CA ALA A 114 1.72 5.44 0.53
C ALA A 114 0.38 5.47 1.30
N SER A 115 -0.20 6.66 1.50
CA SER A 115 -1.54 6.79 2.10
C SER A 115 -2.61 6.24 1.17
N LEU A 116 -2.52 6.48 -0.15
CA LEU A 116 -3.45 5.91 -1.13
C LEU A 116 -3.39 4.39 -1.14
N HIS A 117 -2.19 3.80 -1.10
CA HIS A 117 -2.01 2.36 -0.97
C HIS A 117 -2.81 1.80 0.23
N ASP A 118 -2.73 2.42 1.40
CA ASP A 118 -3.46 1.99 2.59
C ASP A 118 -4.97 2.27 2.52
N ILE A 119 -5.40 3.33 1.84
CA ILE A 119 -6.82 3.60 1.58
C ILE A 119 -7.44 2.50 0.71
N PHE A 120 -6.74 2.04 -0.35
CA PHE A 120 -7.23 0.93 -1.17
C PHE A 120 -7.20 -0.40 -0.43
N LEU A 121 -6.29 -0.59 0.54
CA LEU A 121 -6.35 -1.71 1.47
C LEU A 121 -7.62 -1.65 2.34
N ALA A 122 -7.98 -0.47 2.82
CA ALA A 122 -9.11 -0.27 3.71
C ALA A 122 -10.45 0.02 3.00
N TRP A 123 -10.54 0.00 1.67
CA TRP A 123 -11.66 0.54 0.88
C TRP A 123 -13.07 0.27 1.45
N ASN A 124 -13.38 -0.98 1.79
CA ASN A 124 -14.71 -1.37 2.30
C ASN A 124 -14.89 -1.12 3.82
N PHE A 125 -13.80 -0.92 4.55
CA PHE A 125 -13.77 -0.86 6.01
C PHE A 125 -13.34 0.51 6.56
N MET A 126 -12.95 1.44 5.68
CA MET A 126 -12.38 2.75 6.03
C MET A 126 -13.33 3.64 6.84
N PHE A 127 -14.65 3.44 6.69
CA PHE A 127 -15.68 4.19 7.42
C PHE A 127 -16.40 3.36 8.49
N LEU A 128 -15.97 2.12 8.73
CA LEU A 128 -16.54 1.32 9.79
C LEU A 128 -15.93 1.75 11.12
N TYR A 129 -16.81 2.11 12.06
CA TYR A 129 -16.45 2.54 13.41
C TYR A 129 -16.11 1.35 14.34
N TRP A 130 -16.51 0.14 13.93
CA TRP A 130 -16.55 -1.06 14.78
C TRP A 130 -15.80 -2.23 14.14
N GLY A 131 -14.50 -2.07 13.90
CA GLY A 131 -13.70 -3.07 13.20
C GLY A 131 -12.98 -4.08 14.11
N CYS A 132 -12.34 -3.58 15.17
CA CYS A 132 -11.67 -4.41 16.17
C CYS A 132 -12.52 -4.49 17.44
N PHE A 133 -12.84 -5.70 17.89
CA PHE A 133 -13.59 -5.99 19.13
C PHE A 133 -14.91 -5.22 19.25
N ASN A 134 -15.53 -4.83 18.13
CA ASN A 134 -16.72 -3.98 18.14
C ASN A 134 -16.54 -2.75 19.05
N THR A 135 -15.34 -2.16 19.11
CA THR A 135 -15.03 -0.98 19.94
C THR A 135 -13.98 -0.05 19.36
N LEU A 136 -13.06 -0.55 18.52
CA LEU A 136 -11.91 0.21 18.04
C LEU A 136 -11.86 0.33 16.51
N PRO A 137 -11.31 1.46 16.00
CA PRO A 137 -10.87 1.62 14.62
C PRO A 137 -10.02 0.43 14.10
N ILE A 138 -10.09 0.17 12.80
CA ILE A 138 -9.25 -0.84 12.14
C ILE A 138 -7.79 -0.38 12.02
N GLY A 139 -6.86 -1.33 11.91
CA GLY A 139 -5.41 -1.06 11.76
C GLY A 139 -5.05 0.03 10.73
N PRO A 140 -5.56 -0.03 9.49
CA PRO A 140 -5.30 1.00 8.46
C PRO A 140 -5.73 2.41 8.85
N GLN A 141 -6.83 2.56 9.61
CA GLN A 141 -7.26 3.89 10.08
C GLN A 141 -6.22 4.52 11.00
N TYR A 142 -5.60 3.73 11.89
CA TYR A 142 -4.53 4.21 12.77
C TYR A 142 -3.28 4.64 11.99
N ALA A 143 -2.92 3.91 10.94
CA ALA A 143 -1.79 4.25 10.09
C ALA A 143 -2.03 5.54 9.28
N LEU A 144 -3.29 5.84 8.93
CA LEU A 144 -3.67 7.03 8.18
C LEU A 144 -3.81 8.32 9.02
N TYR A 145 -4.00 8.24 10.35
CA TYR A 145 -4.15 9.47 11.17
C TYR A 145 -2.91 10.37 11.13
N PRO A 146 -1.67 9.89 11.36
CA PRO A 146 -0.49 10.75 11.28
C PRO A 146 -0.28 11.41 9.90
N PRO A 147 -0.31 10.70 8.76
CA PRO A 147 -0.13 11.33 7.45
C PRO A 147 -1.25 12.31 7.13
N PHE A 148 -2.51 12.02 7.52
CA PHE A 148 -3.62 12.94 7.35
C PHE A 148 -3.37 14.27 8.08
N ILE A 149 -2.99 14.22 9.36
CA ILE A 149 -2.65 15.43 10.14
C ILE A 149 -1.50 16.18 9.48
N CYS A 150 -0.44 15.48 9.04
CA CYS A 150 0.69 16.11 8.36
C CYS A 150 0.28 16.83 7.07
N ILE A 151 -0.61 16.24 6.27
CA ILE A 151 -1.10 16.84 5.02
C ILE A 151 -1.96 18.07 5.32
N VAL A 152 -2.91 17.97 6.26
CA VAL A 152 -3.77 19.09 6.65
C VAL A 152 -2.95 20.28 7.15
N LEU A 153 -1.98 20.04 8.02
CA LEU A 153 -1.10 21.10 8.53
C LEU A 153 -0.16 21.68 7.47
N LYS A 154 0.06 20.96 6.36
CA LYS A 154 0.91 21.42 5.25
C LYS A 154 0.16 22.33 4.28
N LEU A 155 -1.16 22.18 4.18
CA LEU A 155 -1.98 23.03 3.34
C LEU A 155 -2.01 24.45 3.92
N PRO A 156 -1.86 25.51 3.09
CA PRO A 156 -2.01 26.87 3.57
C PRO A 156 -3.44 27.06 4.12
N PRO A 157 -3.61 27.82 5.21
CA PRO A 157 -4.95 28.15 5.69
C PRO A 157 -5.73 28.83 4.57
N ALA A 158 -7.01 28.49 4.42
CA ALA A 158 -7.90 29.07 3.40
C ALA A 158 -8.01 30.62 3.46
N SER A 159 -7.46 31.24 4.51
CA SER A 159 -7.40 32.68 4.74
C SER A 159 -6.04 33.33 4.44
N ALA A 160 -5.06 32.61 3.86
CA ALA A 160 -3.79 33.22 3.50
C ALA A 160 -3.99 34.23 2.35
N PRO A 161 -3.69 35.53 2.53
CA PRO A 161 -3.76 36.49 1.45
C PRO A 161 -2.75 36.09 0.36
N ASN A 162 -3.22 36.04 -0.89
CA ASN A 162 -2.38 35.86 -2.07
C ASN A 162 -1.16 36.77 -1.98
N ARG A 163 0.04 36.17 -1.82
CA ARG A 163 1.32 36.85 -1.99
C ARG A 163 1.96 36.41 -3.28
#